data_AF-A0A1S8LDU7-F1
#
_entry.id   AF-A0A1S8LDU7-F1
#
_cell.length_a   1.000
_cell.length_b   1.000
_cell.length_c   1.000
_cell.angle_alpha   90.00
_cell.angle_beta   90.00
_cell.angle_gamma   90.00
#
_symmetry.space_group_name_H-M   'P 1'
#
loop_
_entity.id
_entity.type
_entity.pdbx_description
1 polymer ?
#
loop_
_entity_poly.entity_id
_entity_poly.type
_entity_poly.pdbx_seq_one_letter_code
_entity_poly.pdbx_strand_id
1 'polypeptide(L)'
;MSDSEILDKIQRLHDYAERLRDLSYSFYEDLDITQFQTAGTKNWSGHVKTSVFDNHYKNARDELEKAGDEIEEAISTCKSKMRSLASLISIKDPLKKAQAEFMAYSLI
;
A
#
# COMPACT_ATOMS: atom_id res chain seq x y z
N MET A 1 8.60 27.25 7.60
CA MET A 1 7.36 26.54 7.23
C MET A 1 6.38 26.77 8.37
N SER A 2 5.20 27.28 8.05
CA SER A 2 4.12 27.54 9.00
C SER A 2 3.39 26.25 9.39
N ASP A 3 2.67 26.27 10.51
CA ASP A 3 1.84 25.14 10.94
C ASP A 3 0.79 24.74 9.88
N SER A 4 0.26 25.72 9.14
CA SER A 4 -0.68 25.45 8.04
C SER A 4 -0.01 24.74 6.85
N GLU A 5 1.22 25.11 6.50
CA GLU A 5 1.99 24.40 5.46
C GLU A 5 2.38 22.99 5.90
N ILE A 6 2.68 22.80 7.19
CA ILE A 6 2.93 21.47 7.76
C ILE A 6 1.67 20.61 7.65
N LEU A 7 0.52 21.15 8.05
CA LEU A 7 -0.75 20.44 8.03
C LEU A 7 -1.18 20.05 6.60
N ASP A 8 -1.02 20.94 5.62
CA ASP A 8 -1.28 20.63 4.20
C ASP A 8 -0.40 19.47 3.70
N LYS A 9 0.87 19.45 4.09
CA LYS A 9 1.78 18.33 3.74
C LYS A 9 1.36 17.02 4.40
N ILE A 10 0.91 17.06 5.66
CA ILE A 10 0.39 15.89 6.36
C ILE A 10 -0.87 15.36 5.65
N GLN A 11 -1.79 16.24 5.28
CA GLN A 11 -3.00 15.85 4.53
C GLN A 11 -2.66 15.15 3.22
N ARG A 12 -1.75 15.72 2.42
CA ARG A 12 -1.34 15.10 1.15
C ARG A 12 -0.69 13.73 1.33
N LEU A 13 0.13 13.57 2.37
CA LEU A 13 0.74 12.28 2.71
C LEU A 13 -0.30 11.27 3.19
N HIS A 14 -1.30 11.73 3.95
CA HIS A 14 -2.40 10.90 4.41
C HIS A 14 -3.22 10.38 3.21
N ASP A 15 -3.63 11.27 2.32
CA ASP A 15 -4.40 10.90 1.11
C ASP A 15 -3.62 9.95 0.20
N TYR A 16 -2.30 10.15 0.09
CA TYR A 16 -1.45 9.24 -0.68
C TYR A 16 -1.34 7.86 -0.02
N ALA A 17 -1.19 7.80 1.30
CA ALA A 17 -1.13 6.54 2.04
C ALA A 17 -2.47 5.78 1.99
N GLU A 18 -3.61 6.47 2.07
CA GLU A 18 -4.94 5.88 1.88
C GLU A 18 -5.07 5.24 0.50
N ARG A 19 -4.67 5.96 -0.57
CA ARG A 19 -4.70 5.41 -1.94
C ARG A 19 -3.81 4.17 -2.11
N LEU A 20 -2.65 4.15 -1.46
CA LEU A 20 -1.77 2.99 -1.46
C LEU A 20 -2.38 1.82 -0.68
N ARG A 21 -3.07 2.08 0.42
CA ARG A 21 -3.79 1.06 1.19
C ARG A 21 -4.94 0.46 0.39
N ASP A 22 -5.74 1.30 -0.28
CA ASP A 22 -6.83 0.83 -1.14
C ASP A 22 -6.29 -0.04 -2.30
N LEU A 23 -5.16 0.38 -2.88
CA LEU A 23 -4.46 -0.42 -3.89
C LEU A 23 -4.00 -1.78 -3.33
N SER A 24 -3.42 -1.79 -2.13
CA SER A 24 -3.02 -3.03 -1.43
C SER A 24 -4.21 -3.96 -1.17
N TYR A 25 -5.34 -3.43 -0.70
CA TYR A 25 -6.57 -4.22 -0.51
C TYR A 25 -7.06 -4.85 -1.80
N SER A 26 -7.14 -4.08 -2.89
CA SER A 26 -7.49 -4.64 -4.21
C SER A 26 -6.48 -5.67 -4.69
N PHE A 27 -5.18 -5.49 -4.41
CA PHE A 27 -4.16 -6.48 -4.76
C PHE A 27 -4.35 -7.81 -4.04
N TYR A 28 -4.78 -7.82 -2.76
CA TYR A 28 -4.94 -9.05 -1.98
C TYR A 28 -6.34 -9.67 -2.08
N GLU A 29 -7.40 -8.87 -2.22
CA GLU A 29 -8.79 -9.36 -2.23
C GLU A 29 -9.34 -9.63 -3.64
N ASP A 30 -9.00 -8.78 -4.63
CA ASP A 30 -9.62 -8.87 -5.97
C ASP A 30 -8.86 -9.80 -6.92
N LEU A 31 -7.58 -10.06 -6.66
CA LEU A 31 -6.77 -11.01 -7.42
C LEU A 31 -6.91 -12.41 -6.80
N ASP A 32 -7.92 -13.17 -7.22
CA ASP A 32 -7.99 -14.61 -6.92
C ASP A 32 -6.95 -15.36 -7.77
N ILE A 33 -5.71 -15.34 -7.27
CA ILE A 33 -4.54 -16.04 -7.83
C ILE A 33 -4.84 -17.54 -8.02
N THR A 34 -5.73 -18.12 -7.22
CA THR A 34 -6.15 -19.54 -7.30
C THR A 34 -6.94 -19.86 -8.58
N GLN A 35 -7.77 -18.93 -9.05
CA GLN A 35 -8.51 -19.09 -10.31
C GLN A 35 -7.57 -19.17 -11.52
N PHE A 36 -6.52 -18.35 -11.54
CA PHE A 36 -5.55 -18.34 -12.65
C PHE A 36 -4.72 -19.62 -12.71
N GLN A 37 -4.32 -20.17 -11.56
CA GLN A 37 -3.57 -21.43 -11.49
C GLN A 37 -4.38 -22.64 -12.01
N THR A 38 -5.69 -22.65 -11.78
CA THR A 38 -6.56 -23.74 -12.21
C THR A 38 -6.96 -23.66 -13.68
N ALA A 39 -7.02 -22.44 -14.26
CA ALA A 39 -7.31 -22.24 -15.68
C ALA A 39 -6.22 -22.81 -16.62
N GLY A 40 -4.94 -22.72 -16.23
CA GLY A 40 -3.83 -23.26 -17.03
C GLY A 40 -3.60 -24.76 -16.89
N THR A 41 -4.11 -25.39 -15.82
CA THR A 41 -3.78 -26.79 -15.46
C THR A 41 -4.90 -27.78 -15.75
N LYS A 42 -6.17 -27.35 -15.79
CA LYS A 42 -7.32 -28.29 -15.83
C LYS A 42 -7.69 -28.86 -17.21
N ASN A 43 -7.19 -28.35 -18.34
CA ASN A 43 -7.71 -28.74 -19.67
C ASN A 43 -6.70 -29.23 -20.73
N TRP A 44 -5.42 -29.40 -20.44
CA TRP A 44 -4.46 -29.94 -21.41
C TRP A 44 -4.05 -31.39 -21.10
N SER A 45 -4.84 -32.31 -21.66
CA SER A 45 -4.46 -33.68 -22.06
C SER A 45 -3.77 -34.63 -21.06
N GLY A 46 -3.88 -34.43 -19.75
CA GLY A 46 -3.38 -35.42 -18.76
C GLY A 46 -1.86 -35.57 -18.73
N HIS A 47 -1.11 -34.61 -19.25
CA HIS A 47 0.36 -34.55 -19.11
C HIS A 47 0.71 -33.20 -18.50
N VAL A 48 1.04 -33.20 -17.20
CA VAL A 48 1.58 -32.01 -16.52
C VAL A 48 3.03 -31.84 -16.98
N LYS A 49 3.20 -31.25 -18.17
CA LYS A 49 4.47 -30.60 -18.51
C LYS A 49 4.41 -29.22 -17.90
N THR A 50 5.37 -28.90 -17.03
CA THR A 50 5.70 -27.52 -16.68
C THR A 50 5.75 -26.72 -17.97
N SER A 51 4.75 -25.86 -18.16
CA SER A 51 4.54 -25.13 -19.39
C SER A 51 5.19 -23.75 -19.27
N VAL A 52 5.43 -23.10 -20.40
CA VAL A 52 5.85 -21.69 -20.43
C VAL A 52 4.86 -20.80 -19.65
N PHE A 53 3.58 -21.19 -19.62
CA PHE A 53 2.53 -20.53 -18.82
C PHE A 53 2.80 -20.62 -17.32
N ASP A 54 3.23 -21.78 -16.78
CA ASP A 54 3.50 -21.92 -15.35
C ASP A 54 4.66 -21.02 -14.87
N ASN A 55 5.68 -20.85 -15.73
CA ASN A 55 6.79 -19.94 -15.45
C ASN A 55 6.35 -18.47 -15.52
N HIS A 56 5.55 -18.08 -16.51
CA HIS A 56 5.01 -16.71 -16.58
C HIS A 56 4.09 -16.41 -15.40
N TYR A 57 3.28 -17.38 -14.99
CA TYR A 57 2.41 -17.27 -13.84
C TYR A 57 3.21 -17.10 -12.55
N LYS A 58 4.24 -17.93 -12.33
CA LYS A 58 5.13 -17.80 -11.17
C LYS A 58 5.81 -16.44 -11.14
N ASN A 59 6.37 -15.99 -12.28
CA ASN A 59 7.01 -14.68 -12.35
C ASN A 59 6.03 -13.54 -12.06
N ALA A 60 4.82 -13.59 -12.63
CA ALA A 60 3.79 -12.59 -12.36
C ALA A 60 3.40 -12.56 -10.89
N ARG A 61 3.27 -13.72 -10.23
CA ARG A 61 3.04 -13.80 -8.79
C ARG A 61 4.19 -13.21 -7.99
N ASP A 62 5.44 -13.58 -8.31
CA ASP A 62 6.62 -13.10 -7.59
C ASP A 62 6.77 -11.57 -7.74
N GLU A 63 6.49 -11.02 -8.93
CA GLU A 63 6.45 -9.57 -9.18
C GLU A 63 5.32 -8.87 -8.42
N LEU A 64 4.14 -9.49 -8.35
CA LEU A 64 3.00 -8.98 -7.58
C LEU A 64 3.29 -8.96 -6.07
N GLU A 65 3.90 -10.03 -5.54
CA GLU A 65 4.28 -10.13 -4.13
C GLU A 65 5.29 -9.01 -3.76
N LYS A 66 6.31 -8.82 -4.62
CA LYS A 66 7.27 -7.72 -4.47
C LYS A 66 6.63 -6.34 -4.53
N ALA A 67 5.63 -6.14 -5.39
CA ALA A 67 4.88 -4.88 -5.46
C ALA A 67 4.08 -4.64 -4.17
N GLY A 68 3.52 -5.70 -3.57
CA GLY A 68 2.86 -5.64 -2.26
C GLY A 68 3.80 -5.12 -1.16
N ASP A 69 5.00 -5.73 -1.04
CA ASP A 69 6.02 -5.30 -0.07
C ASP A 69 6.43 -3.83 -0.27
N GLU A 70 6.63 -3.41 -1.53
CA GLU A 70 6.98 -2.02 -1.87
C GLU A 70 5.87 -1.03 -1.49
N ILE A 71 4.59 -1.42 -1.64
CA ILE A 71 3.44 -0.61 -1.23
C ILE A 71 3.41 -0.47 0.30
N GLU A 72 3.63 -1.56 1.04
CA GLU A 72 3.69 -1.51 2.51
C GLU A 72 4.82 -0.61 3.01
N GLU A 73 6.01 -0.70 2.40
CA GLU A 73 7.15 0.16 2.72
C GLU A 73 6.84 1.64 2.43
N ALA A 74 6.18 1.92 1.30
CA ALA A 74 5.78 3.27 0.94
C ALA A 74 4.75 3.85 1.94
N ILE A 75 3.78 3.05 2.38
CA ILE A 75 2.82 3.43 3.43
C ILE A 75 3.56 3.72 4.74
N SER A 76 4.48 2.84 5.16
CA SER A 76 5.29 3.01 6.37
C SER A 76 6.11 4.31 6.34
N THR A 77 6.72 4.60 5.19
CA THR A 77 7.46 5.85 4.96
C THR A 77 6.56 7.08 5.08
N CYS A 78 5.35 7.02 4.52
CA CYS A 78 4.37 8.11 4.66
C CYS A 78 3.97 8.31 6.11
N LYS A 79 3.65 7.24 6.85
CA LYS A 79 3.32 7.29 8.30
C LYS A 79 4.46 7.93 9.09
N SER A 80 5.70 7.50 8.87
CA SER A 80 6.89 8.05 9.54
C SER A 80 7.09 9.54 9.28
N LYS A 81 6.96 9.97 8.02
CA LYS A 81 7.07 11.39 7.64
C LYS A 81 5.95 12.24 8.22
N MET A 82 4.70 11.74 8.22
CA MET A 82 3.58 12.44 8.84
C MET A 82 3.78 12.66 10.33
N ARG A 83 4.24 11.65 11.08
CA ARG A 83 4.53 11.77 12.52
C ARG A 83 5.64 12.79 12.78
N SER A 84 6.69 12.74 11.96
CA SER A 84 7.78 13.72 12.03
C SER A 84 7.27 15.14 11.78
N LEU A 85 6.44 15.36 10.77
CA LEU A 85 5.81 16.65 10.49
C LEU A 85 4.86 17.10 11.61
N ALA A 86 4.00 16.21 12.13
CA ALA A 86 3.09 16.50 13.22
C ALA A 86 3.83 16.97 14.47
N SER A 87 5.02 16.40 14.74
CA SER A 87 5.86 16.83 15.86
C SER A 87 6.31 18.29 15.78
N LEU A 88 6.42 18.85 14.56
CA LEU A 88 6.88 20.22 14.31
C LEU A 88 5.79 21.28 14.50
N ILE A 89 4.51 20.89 14.53
CA ILE A 89 3.42 21.84 14.77
C ILE A 89 3.51 22.41 16.18
N SER A 90 3.40 23.74 16.26
CA SER A 90 3.47 24.51 17.50
C SER A 90 2.43 24.08 18.54
N ILE A 91 2.87 23.94 19.79
CA ILE A 91 1.99 23.66 20.94
C ILE A 91 1.03 24.83 21.20
N LYS A 92 1.32 26.03 20.67
CA LYS A 92 0.47 27.22 20.82
C LYS A 92 -0.80 27.17 19.96
N ASP A 93 -0.89 26.23 19.02
CA ASP A 93 -2.10 25.95 18.23
C ASP A 93 -2.57 24.50 18.49
N PRO A 94 -3.23 24.26 19.65
CA PRO A 94 -3.56 22.90 20.09
C PRO A 94 -4.54 22.20 19.16
N LEU A 95 -5.40 22.94 18.45
CA LEU A 95 -6.34 22.37 17.48
C LEU A 95 -5.60 21.81 16.27
N LYS A 96 -4.68 22.58 15.66
CA LYS A 96 -3.87 22.07 14.56
C LYS A 96 -2.96 20.93 14.98
N LYS A 97 -2.41 20.99 16.19
CA LYS A 97 -1.60 19.91 16.75
C LYS A 97 -2.39 18.61 16.83
N ALA A 98 -3.58 18.66 17.43
CA ALA A 98 -4.45 17.50 17.55
C ALA A 98 -4.88 16.94 16.18
N GLN A 99 -5.20 17.82 15.22
CA GLN A 99 -5.55 17.40 13.86
C GLN A 99 -4.39 16.68 13.14
N ALA A 100 -3.18 17.23 13.22
CA ALA A 100 -2.00 16.63 12.62
C ALA A 100 -1.63 15.30 13.26
N GLU A 101 -1.74 15.19 14.59
CA GLU A 101 -1.55 13.93 15.29
C GLU A 101 -2.61 12.92 14.86
N PHE A 102 -3.89 13.29 14.84
CA PHE A 102 -4.95 12.40 14.40
C PHE A 102 -4.64 11.78 13.03
N MET A 103 -4.34 12.60 12.01
CA MET A 103 -4.00 12.12 10.66
C MET A 103 -2.74 11.24 10.65
N ALA A 104 -1.72 11.58 11.43
CA ALA A 104 -0.46 10.83 11.45
C ALA A 104 -0.57 9.44 12.12
N TYR A 105 -1.63 9.23 12.93
CA TYR A 105 -1.84 8.01 13.71
C TYR A 105 -3.15 7.26 13.37
N SER A 106 -4.05 7.80 12.55
CA SER A 106 -5.34 7.18 12.20
C SER A 106 -5.27 6.09 11.13
N LEU A 107 -4.19 6.05 10.33
CA LEU A 107 -3.96 4.96 9.38
C LEU A 107 -3.55 3.70 10.16
N ILE A 108 -4.56 2.90 10.55
CA ILE A 108 -4.40 1.52 11.02
C ILE A 108 -4.27 0.64 9.78
#